data_AF-A0ABD0P6J0-F1
#
_entry.id   AF-A0ABD0P6J0-F1
#
_cell.length_a   1.000
_cell.length_b   1.000
_cell.length_c   1.000
_cell.angle_alpha   90.00
_cell.angle_beta   90.00
_cell.angle_gamma   90.00
#
_symmetry.space_group_name_H-M   'P 1'
#
loop_
_entity.id
_entity.type
_entity.pdbx_description
1 polymer ?
#
loop_
_entity_poly.entity_id
_entity_poly.type
_entity_poly.pdbx_seq_one_letter_code
_entity_poly.pdbx_strand_id
1 'polypeptide(L)' 'LNGSLPNNIEIKNNTLFFKGPVTYEFGGTYVCDATNSIGTRSGLVEVNVT' A
#
# COMPACT_ATOMS: atom_id res chain seq x y z
N LEU A 1 -4.86 -13.56 3.65
CA LEU A 1 -5.58 -12.31 3.28
C LEU A 1 -5.62 -11.36 4.49
N ASN A 2 -4.48 -11.12 5.15
CA ASN A 2 -4.32 -10.21 6.28
C ASN A 2 -2.82 -9.90 6.32
N GLY A 3 -2.42 -8.74 5.78
CA GLY A 3 -1.05 -8.23 5.86
C GLY A 3 -1.12 -6.85 6.50
N SER A 4 -0.21 -6.55 7.42
CA SER A 4 -0.06 -5.17 7.90
C SER A 4 0.85 -4.40 6.96
N LEU A 5 0.67 -3.08 6.91
CA LEU A 5 1.67 -2.22 6.31
C LEU A 5 2.96 -2.27 7.14
N PRO A 6 4.14 -2.26 6.51
CA PRO A 6 5.41 -2.01 7.18
C PRO A 6 5.41 -0.71 8.00
N ASN A 7 6.23 -0.67 9.06
CA ASN A 7 6.24 0.43 10.05
C ASN A 7 6.57 1.82 9.47
N ASN A 8 7.30 1.88 8.35
CA ASN A 8 7.79 3.12 7.74
C ASN A 8 6.94 3.58 6.54
N ILE A 9 5.62 3.32 6.60
CA ILE A 9 4.66 3.73 5.59
C ILE A 9 3.70 4.78 6.15
N GLU A 10 3.51 5.87 5.42
CA GLU A 10 2.51 6.91 5.72
C GLU A 10 1.45 6.94 4.61
N ILE A 11 0.17 6.93 4.97
CA ILE A 11 -0.92 7.18 4.00
C ILE A 11 -1.38 8.62 4.15
N LYS A 12 -1.36 9.39 3.06
CA LYS A 12 -1.84 10.77 3.02
C LYS A 12 -2.54 11.06 1.70
N ASN A 13 -3.77 11.58 1.76
CA ASN A 13 -4.58 11.93 0.58
C ASN A 13 -4.62 10.81 -0.47
N ASN A 14 -4.99 9.59 -0.06
CA ASN A 14 -5.07 8.40 -0.93
C ASN A 14 -3.72 7.99 -1.57
N THR A 15 -2.61 8.57 -1.11
CA THR A 15 -1.26 8.24 -1.55
C THR A 15 -0.53 7.51 -0.42
N LEU A 16 0.14 6.41 -0.77
CA LEU A 16 0.97 5.64 0.15
C LEU A 16 2.44 6.05 -0.04
N PHE A 17 3.07 6.55 1.03
CA PHE A 17 4.44 7.04 1.06
C PHE A 17 5.35 6.08 1.81
N PHE A 18 6.43 5.65 1.18
CA PHE A 18 7.53 4.96 1.84
C PHE A 18 8.48 6.01 2.45
N LYS A 19 8.70 5.95 3.76
CA LYS A 19 9.56 6.88 4.50
C LYS A 19 10.91 6.24 4.80
N GLY A 20 11.96 7.06 4.68
CA GLY A 20 13.33 6.60 4.93
C GLY A 20 13.89 5.74 3.79
N PRO A 21 14.98 5.02 4.04
CA PRO A 21 15.59 4.14 3.05
C PRO A 21 14.64 3.01 2.63
N VAL A 22 14.61 2.70 1.34
CA VAL A 22 13.89 1.53 0.81
C VAL A 22 14.65 0.27 1.23
N THR A 23 13.99 -0.62 1.97
CA THR A 23 14.54 -1.92 2.37
C THR A 23 13.70 -3.05 1.78
N TYR A 24 14.21 -4.28 1.83
CA TYR A 24 13.48 -5.47 1.36
C TYR A 24 12.14 -5.69 2.08
N GLU A 25 11.91 -5.09 3.25
CA GLU A 25 10.66 -5.19 3.99
C GLU A 25 9.47 -4.52 3.30
N PHE A 26 9.73 -3.64 2.32
CA PHE A 26 8.68 -3.03 1.50
C PHE A 26 8.22 -3.90 0.33
N GLY A 27 8.86 -5.05 0.08
CA GLY A 27 8.41 -6.00 -0.93
C GLY A 27 7.05 -6.62 -0.57
N GLY A 28 6.16 -6.74 -1.54
CA GLY A 28 4.85 -7.35 -1.34
C GLY A 28 3.75 -6.80 -2.23
N THR A 29 2.52 -7.28 -2.03
CA THR A 29 1.33 -6.80 -2.73
C THR A 29 0.62 -5.73 -1.91
N TYR A 30 0.45 -4.55 -2.49
CA TYR A 30 -0.28 -3.44 -1.91
C TYR A 30 -1.67 -3.34 -2.53
N VAL A 31 -2.68 -3.13 -1.68
CA VAL A 31 -4.09 -3.03 -2.09
C VAL A 31 -4.63 -1.66 -1.68
N CYS A 32 -5.33 -1.00 -2.60
CA CYS A 32 -6.07 0.23 -2.34
C CYS A 32 -7.56 -0.01 -2.54
N ASP A 33 -8.33 0.09 -1.47
CA ASP A 33 -9.78 0.07 -1.51
C ASP A 33 -10.32 1.49 -1.64
N ALA A 34 -11.01 1.77 -2.75
CA ALA A 34 -11.65 3.06 -3.01
C ALA A 34 -13.17 2.91 -2.93
N THR A 35 -13.80 3.77 -2.14
CA THR A 35 -15.25 3.78 -1.92
C THR A 35 -15.85 5.10 -2.34
N ASN A 36 -16.94 5.05 -3.11
CA ASN A 36 -17.80 6.20 -3.40
C ASN A 36 -19.27 5.86 -3.06
N SER A 37 -20.20 6.75 -3.41
CA SER A 37 -21.63 6.56 -3.12
C SER A 37 -22.28 5.38 -3.87
N ILE A 38 -21.63 4.82 -4.88
CA ILE A 38 -22.12 3.70 -5.68
C ILE A 38 -21.60 2.37 -5.12
N GLY A 39 -20.37 2.34 -4.62
CA GLY A 39 -19.80 1.15 -3.99
C GLY A 39 -18.29 1.22 -3.76
N THR A 40 -17.71 0.06 -3.49
CA THR A 40 -16.28 -0.11 -3.21
C THR A 40 -15.64 -0.98 -4.28
N ARG A 41 -14.44 -0.60 -4.73
CA ARG A 41 -13.57 -1.45 -5.56
C ARG A 41 -12.12 -1.35 -5.12
N SER A 42 -11.37 -2.40 -5.42
CA SER A 42 -9.97 -2.55 -5.04
C SER A 42 -9.06 -2.48 -6.26
N GLY A 43 -7.92 -1.81 -6.11
CA GLY A 43 -6.77 -1.90 -7.02
C GLY A 43 -5.59 -2.57 -6.30
N LEU A 44 -4.75 -3.27 -7.05
CA LEU A 44 -3.58 -3.98 -6.51
C LEU A 44 -2.32 -3.70 -7.32
N VAL A 45 -1.18 -3.64 -6.63
CA VAL A 45 0.17 -3.50 -7.21
C VAL A 45 1.12 -4.44 -6.48
N GLU A 46 1.92 -5.17 -7.24
CA GLU A 46 3.02 -5.97 -6.71
C GLU A 46 4.31 -5.12 -6.75
N VAL A 47 4.96 -4.97 -5.60
CA VAL A 47 6.20 -4.22 -5.44
C VAL A 47 7.33 -5.22 -5.17
N ASN A 48 8.32 -5.22 -6.07
CA ASN A 48 9.54 -5.98 -5.92
C ASN A 48 10.71 -5.03 -5.60
N VAL A 49 11.54 -5.39 -4.61
CA VAL A 49 12.72 -4.62 -4.20
C VAL A 49 13.96 -5.46 -4.51
N THR A 50 14.88 -4.91 -5.29
CA THR A 50 16.10 -5.57 -5.78
C THR A 50 17.35 -4.76 -5.48
#